data_AF-A0A8T2PHC7-F1
#
_entry.id   AF-A0A8T2PHC7-F1
#
_cell.length_a   1.000
_cell.length_b   1.000
_cell.length_c   1.000
_cell.angle_alpha   90.00
_cell.angle_beta   90.00
_cell.angle_gamma   90.00
#
_symmetry.space_group_name_H-M   'P 1'
#
loop_
_entity.id
_entity.type
_entity.pdbx_description
1 polymer ?
#
loop_
_entity_poly.entity_id
_entity_poly.type
_entity_poly.pdbx_seq_one_letter_code
_entity_poly.pdbx_strand_id
1 'polypeptide(L)'
;MCSIFNGSALWDIETGQQTTVFSGHSGDVMSLSLSPDARTFVSGACDASVKLWDIRDSMCRQTFTGHESDINAVCFFPNGSAFATGSDDATCRLFDLRADQELSLYSHDNIICGITSVAFSRSGRLLLAGYDDFNCNIWDAMKGDRAGVLAGHDNRNAQRQRTPAAEEEKEI
;
A
#
# COMPACT_ATOMS: atom_id res chain seq x y z
N MET A 1 26.51 -1.66 -18.09
CA MET A 1 25.63 -2.65 -17.44
C MET A 1 25.17 -2.02 -16.13
N CYS A 2 24.01 -1.35 -16.11
CA CYS A 2 23.40 -0.96 -14.84
C CYS A 2 22.86 -2.25 -14.22
N SER A 3 23.47 -2.73 -13.14
CA SER A 3 22.79 -3.66 -12.25
C SER A 3 21.66 -2.86 -11.59
N ILE A 4 20.45 -3.06 -12.07
CA ILE A 4 19.26 -2.59 -11.37
C ILE A 4 19.28 -3.35 -10.04
N PHE A 5 19.53 -2.63 -8.95
CA PHE A 5 19.63 -3.25 -7.63
C PHE A 5 18.21 -3.51 -7.15
N ASN A 6 17.74 -4.74 -7.35
CA ASN A 6 16.39 -5.19 -6.97
C ASN A 6 16.32 -5.60 -5.49
N GLY A 7 17.06 -4.88 -4.63
CA GLY A 7 17.21 -5.18 -3.22
C GLY A 7 16.76 -4.03 -2.34
N SER A 8 16.53 -4.32 -1.06
CA SER A 8 16.39 -3.30 -0.01
C SER A 8 17.71 -3.17 0.75
N ALA A 9 17.95 -2.05 1.43
CA ALA A 9 19.19 -1.85 2.19
C ALA A 9 18.93 -1.14 3.51
N LEU A 10 19.66 -1.54 4.56
CA LEU A 10 19.71 -0.83 5.83
C LEU A 10 20.96 0.06 5.85
N TRP A 11 20.78 1.29 6.31
CA TRP A 11 21.82 2.31 6.37
C TRP A 11 21.98 2.81 7.80
N ASP A 12 23.22 2.91 8.23
CA ASP A 12 23.58 3.62 9.44
C ASP A 12 23.64 5.11 9.13
N ILE A 13 22.82 5.90 9.83
CA ILE A 13 22.64 7.33 9.54
C ILE A 13 23.86 8.14 10.00
N GLU A 14 24.53 7.72 11.09
CA GLU A 14 25.67 8.45 11.66
C GLU A 14 26.91 8.34 10.78
N THR A 15 27.13 7.16 10.21
CA THR A 15 28.28 6.84 9.37
C THR A 15 27.99 7.00 7.88
N GLY A 16 26.70 7.04 7.49
CA GLY A 16 26.25 7.05 6.11
C GLY A 16 26.56 5.74 5.36
N GLN A 17 26.91 4.67 6.07
CA GLN A 17 27.30 3.40 5.45
C GLN A 17 26.12 2.45 5.35
N GLN A 18 26.09 1.70 4.26
CA GLN A 18 25.18 0.58 4.12
C GLN A 18 25.60 -0.56 5.05
N THR A 19 24.79 -0.84 6.05
CA THR A 19 25.06 -1.87 7.06
C THR A 19 24.62 -3.25 6.59
N THR A 20 23.55 -3.32 5.78
CA THR A 20 22.97 -4.60 5.34
C THR A 20 22.31 -4.48 3.98
N VAL A 21 22.40 -5.55 3.19
CA VAL A 21 21.77 -5.72 1.89
C VAL A 21 20.72 -6.82 2.04
N PHE A 22 19.47 -6.54 1.67
CA PHE A 22 18.40 -7.52 1.56
C PHE A 22 18.18 -7.85 0.08
N SER A 23 18.77 -8.95 -0.37
CA SER A 23 18.66 -9.43 -1.75
C SER A 23 17.75 -10.65 -1.82
N GLY A 24 16.85 -10.70 -2.80
CA GLY A 24 15.99 -11.86 -3.00
C GLY A 24 14.76 -11.61 -3.88
N HIS A 25 14.38 -10.35 -4.13
CA HIS A 25 13.42 -10.03 -5.18
C HIS A 25 14.04 -10.17 -6.56
N SER A 26 13.23 -10.61 -7.52
CA SER A 26 13.63 -10.69 -8.94
C SER A 26 13.17 -9.48 -9.75
N GLY A 27 12.31 -8.62 -9.19
CA GLY A 27 11.83 -7.37 -9.78
C GLY A 27 12.15 -6.15 -8.91
N ASP A 28 11.89 -4.96 -9.44
CA ASP A 28 12.10 -3.70 -8.73
C ASP A 28 11.26 -3.66 -7.45
N VAL A 29 11.88 -3.26 -6.33
CA VAL A 29 11.17 -3.10 -5.05
C VAL A 29 10.50 -1.73 -5.05
N MET A 30 9.17 -1.72 -5.07
CA MET A 30 8.37 -0.49 -5.20
C MET A 30 7.98 0.10 -3.86
N SER A 31 7.83 -0.73 -2.83
CA SER A 31 7.36 -0.29 -1.53
C SER A 31 7.87 -1.16 -0.40
N LEU A 32 8.02 -0.55 0.78
CA LEU A 32 8.35 -1.23 2.02
C LEU A 32 7.52 -0.70 3.19
N SER A 33 7.30 -1.54 4.19
CA SER A 33 6.63 -1.16 5.43
C SER A 33 7.29 -1.85 6.61
N LEU A 34 7.62 -1.08 7.66
CA LEU A 34 8.16 -1.60 8.91
C LEU A 34 7.03 -2.16 9.78
N SER A 35 7.31 -3.27 10.44
CA SER A 35 6.45 -3.78 11.50
C SER A 35 6.37 -2.80 12.68
N PRO A 36 5.27 -2.79 13.44
CA PRO A 36 5.12 -1.90 14.60
C PRO A 36 6.19 -2.07 15.69
N ASP A 37 6.81 -3.24 15.80
CA ASP A 37 7.90 -3.51 16.74
C ASP A 37 9.30 -3.24 16.16
N ALA A 38 9.37 -2.81 14.90
CA ALA A 38 10.58 -2.53 14.14
C ALA A 38 11.59 -3.69 14.07
N ARG A 39 11.14 -4.94 14.22
CA ARG A 39 12.01 -6.14 14.11
C ARG A 39 12.01 -6.72 12.71
N THR A 40 10.90 -6.57 12.00
CA THR A 40 10.73 -7.04 10.63
C THR A 40 10.24 -5.94 9.73
N PHE A 41 10.38 -6.11 8.43
CA PHE A 41 9.71 -5.29 7.43
C PHE A 41 9.20 -6.16 6.29
N VAL A 42 8.19 -5.68 5.58
CA VAL A 42 7.73 -6.28 4.32
C VAL A 42 8.13 -5.40 3.15
N SER A 43 8.45 -6.02 2.02
CA SER A 43 8.69 -5.32 0.75
C SER A 43 7.84 -5.93 -0.35
N GLY A 44 7.19 -5.08 -1.14
CA GLY A 44 6.47 -5.46 -2.36
C GLY A 44 7.25 -5.05 -3.60
N ALA A 45 7.19 -5.87 -4.65
CA ALA A 45 7.99 -5.70 -5.85
C ALA A 45 7.21 -5.99 -7.14
N CYS A 46 7.81 -5.63 -8.28
CA CYS A 46 7.35 -5.95 -9.64
C CYS A 46 7.44 -7.44 -9.99
N ASP A 47 7.94 -8.30 -9.10
CA ASP A 47 7.87 -9.76 -9.27
C ASP A 47 6.56 -10.37 -8.75
N ALA A 48 5.56 -9.53 -8.50
CA ALA A 48 4.26 -9.88 -7.92
C ALA A 48 4.35 -10.63 -6.56
N SER A 49 5.48 -10.52 -5.86
CA SER A 49 5.69 -11.09 -4.53
C SER A 49 5.89 -10.04 -3.44
N VAL A 50 5.47 -10.39 -2.24
CA VAL A 50 5.87 -9.68 -1.01
C VAL A 50 6.83 -10.55 -0.22
N LYS A 51 7.91 -9.97 0.28
CA LYS A 51 8.84 -10.67 1.18
C LYS A 51 8.83 -10.06 2.56
N LEU A 52 8.80 -10.92 3.58
CA LEU A 52 9.02 -10.55 4.98
C LEU A 52 10.48 -10.76 5.33
N TRP A 53 11.11 -9.72 5.88
CA TRP A 53 12.51 -9.71 6.23
C TRP A 53 12.69 -9.54 7.73
N ASP A 54 13.63 -10.29 8.29
CA ASP A 54 14.12 -10.06 9.65
C ASP A 54 15.29 -9.07 9.60
N ILE A 55 15.17 -7.96 10.34
CA ILE A 55 16.17 -6.90 10.33
C ILE A 55 17.45 -7.33 11.07
N ARG A 56 17.31 -8.15 12.11
CA ARG A 56 18.45 -8.58 12.93
C ARG A 56 19.26 -9.65 12.23
N ASP A 57 18.58 -10.62 11.64
CA ASP A 57 19.23 -11.75 10.99
C ASP A 57 19.55 -11.47 9.52
N SER A 58 19.06 -10.36 8.97
CA SER A 58 19.28 -9.93 7.58
C SER A 58 18.79 -10.95 6.54
N MET A 59 17.74 -11.70 6.87
CA MET A 59 17.26 -12.82 6.07
C MET A 59 15.77 -12.70 5.75
N CYS A 60 15.40 -13.19 4.57
CA CYS A 60 14.01 -13.40 4.19
C CYS A 60 13.42 -14.54 5.03
N ARG A 61 12.29 -14.28 5.69
CA ARG A 61 11.56 -15.26 6.51
C ARG A 61 10.45 -15.93 5.71
N GLN A 62 9.70 -15.15 4.94
CA GLN A 62 8.53 -15.61 4.18
C GLN A 62 8.45 -14.87 2.84
N THR A 63 7.88 -15.55 1.84
CA THR A 63 7.53 -14.95 0.54
C THR A 63 6.08 -15.23 0.25
N PHE A 64 5.29 -14.17 0.11
CA PHE A 64 3.87 -14.22 -0.19
C PHE A 64 3.67 -13.98 -1.68
N THR A 65 2.91 -14.85 -2.31
CA THR A 65 2.51 -14.75 -3.72
C THR A 65 0.99 -14.74 -3.80
N GLY A 66 0.45 -14.26 -4.92
CA GLY A 66 -0.99 -14.26 -5.16
C GLY A 66 -1.41 -13.20 -6.16
N HIS A 67 -0.76 -12.03 -6.14
CA HIS A 67 -0.98 -10.98 -7.11
C HIS A 67 -0.63 -11.43 -8.52
N GLU A 68 -1.33 -10.86 -9.49
CA GLU A 68 -1.13 -11.17 -10.92
C GLU A 68 -0.25 -10.13 -11.63
N SER A 69 0.08 -9.03 -10.94
CA SER A 69 0.88 -7.92 -11.44
C SER A 69 1.73 -7.30 -10.33
N ASP A 70 2.43 -6.21 -10.67
CA ASP A 70 3.34 -5.47 -9.80
C ASP A 70 2.66 -5.03 -8.50
N ILE A 71 3.40 -5.10 -7.38
CA ILE A 71 2.94 -4.64 -6.08
C ILE A 71 3.52 -3.27 -5.81
N ASN A 72 2.68 -2.25 -5.93
CA ASN A 72 3.09 -0.85 -5.80
C ASN A 72 3.12 -0.36 -4.36
N ALA A 73 2.32 -0.96 -3.49
CA ALA A 73 2.15 -0.47 -2.13
C ALA A 73 2.00 -1.62 -1.13
N VAL A 74 2.66 -1.49 0.02
CA VAL A 74 2.52 -2.41 1.16
C VAL A 74 2.34 -1.63 2.45
N CYS A 75 1.52 -2.14 3.38
CA CYS A 75 1.27 -1.51 4.67
C CYS A 75 1.00 -2.54 5.76
N PHE A 76 1.77 -2.49 6.85
CA PHE A 76 1.48 -3.31 8.03
C PHE A 76 0.14 -2.95 8.67
N PHE A 77 -0.58 -3.98 9.11
CA PHE A 77 -1.72 -3.82 10.00
C PHE A 77 -1.22 -3.30 11.36
N PRO A 78 -1.97 -2.45 12.08
CA PRO A 78 -1.50 -1.82 13.32
C PRO A 78 -1.02 -2.76 14.43
N ASN A 79 -1.50 -4.01 14.45
CA ASN A 79 -1.09 -5.02 15.44
C ASN A 79 0.18 -5.81 15.02
N GLY A 80 0.69 -5.63 13.80
CA GLY A 80 1.85 -6.31 13.26
C GLY A 80 1.65 -7.78 12.85
N SER A 81 0.46 -8.35 12.97
CA SER A 81 0.20 -9.76 12.62
C SER A 81 -0.13 -9.98 11.14
N ALA A 82 -0.48 -8.92 10.44
CA ALA A 82 -0.94 -8.95 9.06
C ALA A 82 -0.44 -7.72 8.30
N PHE A 83 -0.56 -7.73 6.98
CA PHE A 83 -0.27 -6.57 6.13
C PHE A 83 -1.21 -6.54 4.93
N ALA A 84 -1.45 -5.34 4.40
CA ALA A 84 -2.17 -5.13 3.16
C ALA A 84 -1.21 -4.78 2.03
N THR A 85 -1.62 -5.13 0.83
CA THR A 85 -0.92 -4.86 -0.43
C THR A 85 -1.87 -4.16 -1.40
N GLY A 86 -1.32 -3.37 -2.31
CA GLY A 86 -2.01 -2.82 -3.47
C GLY A 86 -1.20 -3.07 -4.72
N SER A 87 -1.86 -3.53 -5.77
CA SER A 87 -1.21 -3.97 -7.02
C SER A 87 -1.83 -3.31 -8.26
N ASP A 88 -1.08 -3.36 -9.35
CA ASP A 88 -1.55 -3.04 -10.70
C ASP A 88 -2.60 -4.03 -11.23
N ASP A 89 -2.83 -5.16 -10.57
CA ASP A 89 -3.95 -6.07 -10.87
C ASP A 89 -5.32 -5.52 -10.42
N ALA A 90 -5.36 -4.26 -9.97
CA ALA A 90 -6.53 -3.56 -9.45
C ALA A 90 -7.10 -4.16 -8.14
N THR A 91 -6.36 -5.03 -7.46
CA THR A 91 -6.77 -5.65 -6.20
C THR A 91 -5.92 -5.21 -5.01
N CYS A 92 -6.56 -5.01 -3.86
CA CYS A 92 -5.85 -5.05 -2.59
C CYS A 92 -5.97 -6.45 -2.02
N ARG A 93 -4.94 -6.93 -1.33
CA ARG A 93 -4.99 -8.18 -0.57
C ARG A 93 -4.54 -7.94 0.86
N LEU A 94 -5.11 -8.72 1.78
CA LEU A 94 -4.67 -8.78 3.17
C LEU A 94 -4.03 -10.14 3.41
N PHE A 95 -2.81 -10.17 3.91
CA PHE A 95 -2.06 -11.37 4.22
C PHE A 95 -1.83 -11.49 5.73
N ASP A 96 -1.91 -12.71 6.25
CA ASP A 96 -1.57 -13.03 7.64
C ASP A 96 -0.18 -13.67 7.73
N LEU A 97 0.64 -13.18 8.65
CA LEU A 97 2.01 -13.66 8.81
C LEU A 97 2.08 -15.06 9.43
N ARG A 98 1.13 -15.43 10.29
CA ARG A 98 1.13 -16.72 10.97
C ARG A 98 0.54 -17.81 10.10
N ALA A 99 -0.51 -17.48 9.36
CA ALA A 99 -1.17 -18.42 8.45
C ALA A 99 -0.40 -18.60 7.13
N ASP A 100 0.53 -17.69 6.82
CA ASP A 100 1.34 -17.70 5.59
C ASP A 100 0.49 -17.69 4.31
N GLN A 101 -0.65 -17.00 4.36
CA GLN A 101 -1.64 -16.99 3.28
C GLN A 101 -2.41 -15.68 3.23
N GLU A 102 -3.11 -15.49 2.10
CA GLU A 102 -4.11 -14.44 1.94
C GLU A 102 -5.33 -14.70 2.83
N LEU A 103 -5.79 -13.66 3.53
CA LEU A 103 -7.02 -13.65 4.31
C LEU A 103 -8.21 -13.07 3.54
N SER A 104 -7.97 -12.05 2.72
CA SER A 104 -9.04 -11.31 2.07
C SER A 104 -8.56 -10.63 0.79
N LEU A 105 -9.42 -10.66 -0.22
CA LEU A 105 -9.30 -9.95 -1.48
C LEU A 105 -10.28 -8.77 -1.49
N TYR A 106 -9.79 -7.58 -1.79
CA TYR A 106 -10.61 -6.39 -2.00
C TYR A 106 -10.53 -5.98 -3.45
N SER A 107 -11.62 -6.22 -4.17
CA SER A 107 -11.77 -5.89 -5.59
C SER A 107 -13.20 -5.46 -5.87
N HIS A 108 -13.41 -4.82 -7.02
CA HIS A 108 -14.74 -4.47 -7.50
C HIS A 108 -14.74 -4.50 -9.03
N ASP A 109 -15.82 -5.01 -9.64
CA ASP A 109 -15.87 -5.26 -11.08
C ASP A 109 -15.66 -4.01 -11.95
N ASN A 110 -15.94 -2.82 -11.42
CA ASN A 110 -15.75 -1.54 -12.13
C ASN A 110 -14.35 -0.92 -11.91
N ILE A 111 -13.51 -1.51 -11.06
CA ILE A 111 -12.16 -1.01 -10.76
C ILE A 111 -11.18 -1.84 -11.58
N ILE A 112 -10.63 -1.22 -12.61
CA ILE A 112 -9.65 -1.83 -13.52
C ILE A 112 -8.32 -1.08 -13.52
N CYS A 113 -8.15 -0.14 -12.62
CA CYS A 113 -6.98 0.72 -12.52
C CYS A 113 -6.07 0.30 -11.36
N GLY A 114 -4.77 0.59 -11.51
CA GLY A 114 -3.77 0.20 -10.53
C GLY A 114 -3.96 0.89 -9.19
N ILE A 115 -3.56 0.21 -8.13
CA ILE A 115 -3.50 0.78 -6.79
C ILE A 115 -2.10 1.35 -6.58
N THR A 116 -2.04 2.61 -6.18
CA THR A 116 -0.78 3.35 -6.00
C THR A 116 -0.35 3.42 -4.54
N SER A 117 -1.31 3.35 -3.61
CA SER A 117 -1.04 3.48 -2.18
C SER A 117 -2.07 2.75 -1.35
N VAL A 118 -1.64 2.21 -0.21
CA VAL A 118 -2.52 1.57 0.78
C VAL A 118 -2.18 2.06 2.19
N ALA A 119 -3.19 2.21 3.04
CA ALA A 119 -3.00 2.59 4.45
C ALA A 119 -4.13 2.07 5.34
N PHE A 120 -3.78 1.57 6.52
CA PHE A 120 -4.77 1.25 7.55
C PHE A 120 -5.12 2.47 8.41
N SER A 121 -6.39 2.56 8.78
CA SER A 121 -6.82 3.37 9.92
C SER A 121 -6.17 2.89 11.21
N ARG A 122 -6.08 3.76 12.23
CA ARG A 122 -5.45 3.43 13.53
C ARG A 122 -6.06 2.18 14.19
N SER A 123 -7.35 1.95 14.03
CA SER A 123 -8.02 0.76 14.58
C SER A 123 -7.84 -0.50 13.72
N GLY A 124 -7.35 -0.36 12.49
CA GLY A 124 -7.28 -1.42 11.50
C GLY A 124 -8.63 -1.76 10.85
N ARG A 125 -9.74 -1.13 11.26
CA ARG A 125 -11.07 -1.42 10.69
C ARG A 125 -11.20 -0.99 9.23
N LEU A 126 -10.62 0.15 8.89
CA LEU A 126 -10.64 0.69 7.53
C LEU A 126 -9.30 0.48 6.86
N LEU A 127 -9.34 0.02 5.62
CA LEU A 127 -8.24 0.01 4.67
C LEU A 127 -8.53 1.09 3.61
N LEU A 128 -7.64 2.06 3.49
CA LEU A 128 -7.67 3.10 2.48
C LEU A 128 -6.79 2.65 1.31
N ALA A 129 -7.30 2.73 0.09
CA ALA A 129 -6.56 2.42 -1.12
C ALA A 129 -6.71 3.57 -2.11
N GLY A 130 -5.58 4.13 -2.55
CA GLY A 130 -5.54 5.15 -3.60
C GLY A 130 -5.36 4.50 -4.97
N TYR A 131 -6.15 4.93 -5.94
CA TYR A 131 -6.22 4.34 -7.28
C TYR A 131 -5.78 5.35 -8.33
N ASP A 132 -5.35 4.85 -9.49
CA ASP A 132 -4.97 5.69 -10.64
C ASP A 132 -6.15 6.47 -11.25
N ASP A 133 -7.39 6.09 -10.92
CA ASP A 133 -8.62 6.81 -11.34
C ASP A 133 -8.88 8.11 -10.55
N PHE A 134 -7.90 8.54 -9.74
CA PHE A 134 -7.93 9.72 -8.89
C PHE A 134 -8.87 9.63 -7.67
N ASN A 135 -9.44 8.46 -7.41
CA ASN A 135 -10.23 8.21 -6.23
C ASN A 135 -9.42 7.43 -5.19
N CYS A 136 -9.84 7.58 -3.93
CA CYS A 136 -9.43 6.66 -2.88
C CYS A 136 -10.65 5.89 -2.39
N ASN A 137 -10.62 4.55 -2.46
CA ASN A 137 -11.66 3.73 -1.86
C ASN A 137 -11.35 3.45 -0.39
N ILE A 138 -12.42 3.39 0.40
CA ILE A 138 -12.38 2.99 1.81
C ILE A 138 -13.03 1.62 1.91
N TRP A 139 -12.27 0.64 2.35
CA TRP A 139 -12.70 -0.74 2.52
C TRP A 139 -12.86 -1.07 4.02
N ASP A 140 -13.89 -1.85 4.36
CA ASP A 140 -13.97 -2.48 5.69
C ASP A 140 -13.08 -3.73 5.68
N ALA A 141 -11.95 -3.65 6.39
CA ALA A 141 -10.90 -4.67 6.39
C ALA A 141 -11.34 -6.02 6.96
N MET A 142 -12.48 -6.07 7.66
CA MET A 142 -12.99 -7.32 8.23
C MET A 142 -14.04 -7.98 7.34
N LYS A 143 -14.73 -7.18 6.52
CA LYS A 143 -15.85 -7.65 5.69
C LYS A 143 -15.51 -7.80 4.21
N GLY A 144 -14.50 -7.07 3.72
CA GLY A 144 -14.20 -7.00 2.30
C GLY A 144 -15.04 -5.98 1.53
N ASP A 145 -16.09 -5.42 2.15
CA ASP A 145 -17.00 -4.48 1.51
C ASP A 145 -16.40 -3.07 1.39
N ARG A 146 -16.75 -2.37 0.30
CA ARG A 146 -16.43 -0.95 0.15
C ARG A 146 -17.32 -0.12 1.07
N ALA A 147 -16.72 0.51 2.09
CA ALA A 147 -17.38 1.37 3.06
C ALA A 147 -17.60 2.81 2.54
N GLY A 148 -16.80 3.27 1.57
CA GLY A 148 -16.93 4.61 1.01
C GLY A 148 -15.92 4.92 -0.09
N VAL A 149 -16.05 6.11 -0.67
CA VAL A 149 -15.14 6.64 -1.70
C VAL A 149 -14.81 8.09 -1.36
N LEU A 150 -13.53 8.44 -1.44
CA LEU A 150 -13.01 9.81 -1.40
C LEU A 150 -12.69 10.22 -2.83
N ALA A 151 -13.60 10.98 -3.44
CA ALA A 151 -13.48 11.52 -4.78
C ALA A 151 -13.32 13.04 -4.68
N GLY A 152 -12.09 13.53 -4.80
CA GLY A 152 -11.79 14.96 -4.66
C GLY A 152 -10.49 15.40 -5.33
N HIS A 153 -9.78 14.47 -5.98
CA HIS A 153 -8.57 14.77 -6.72
C HIS A 153 -8.90 14.80 -8.21
N ASP A 154 -8.85 15.99 -8.82
CA ASP A 154 -8.92 16.16 -10.27
C ASP A 154 -7.50 16.40 -10.81
N ASN A 155 -7.03 15.55 -11.72
CA ASN A 155 -5.65 15.67 -12.24
C ASN A 155 -5.49 16.74 -13.36
N ARG A 156 -6.51 17.59 -13.62
CA ARG A 156 -6.44 18.75 -14.54
C ARG A 156 -7.41 19.91 -14.18
N ASN A 157 -6.86 21.14 -14.07
CA ASN A 157 -7.49 22.47 -14.29
C ASN A 157 -9.01 22.65 -14.01
N ALA A 158 -9.49 22.38 -12.81
CA ALA A 158 -10.80 22.89 -12.41
C ALA A 158 -10.66 24.36 -11.95
N GLN A 159 -11.02 25.31 -12.84
CA GLN A 159 -11.41 26.64 -12.39
C GLN A 159 -12.42 26.48 -11.26
N ARG A 160 -12.08 26.97 -10.07
CA ARG A 160 -13.02 27.11 -8.95
C ARG A 160 -14.23 27.89 -9.44
N GLN A 161 -15.35 27.21 -9.67
CA GLN A 161 -16.64 27.88 -9.56
C GLN A 161 -16.84 28.16 -8.07
N ARG A 162 -16.62 29.42 -7.68
CA ARG A 162 -17.12 29.94 -6.42
C ARG A 162 -18.65 29.82 -6.48
N THR A 163 -19.24 29.17 -5.49
CA THR A 163 -20.68 29.28 -5.22
C THR A 163 -21.06 30.76 -5.15
N PRO A 164 -22.11 31.23 -5.85
CA PRO A 164 -22.63 32.57 -5.62
C PRO A 164 -23.06 32.69 -4.16
N ALA A 165 -22.65 33.77 -3.50
CA ALA A 165 -23.13 34.09 -2.17
C ALA A 165 -24.65 34.30 -2.20
N ALA A 166 -25.29 33.90 -1.10
CA ALA A 166 -26.73 33.97 -0.89
C ALA A 166 -27.32 35.33 -1.29
N GLU A 167 -28.46 35.27 -1.97
CA GLU A 167 -29.38 36.40 -2.13
C GLU A 167 -29.80 36.88 -0.74
N GLU A 168 -29.38 38.10 -0.37
CA GLU A 168 -30.09 38.86 0.66
C GLU A 168 -31.27 39.55 -0.02
N GLU A 169 -32.46 38.95 0.15
CA GLU A 169 -33.71 39.69 0.19
C GLU A 169 -33.60 40.82 1.22
N LYS A 170 -33.77 42.08 0.78
CA LYS A 170 -34.44 43.09 1.61
C LYS A 170 -35.38 43.93 0.75
N GLU A 171 -36.67 43.71 1.02
CA GLU A 171 -37.74 44.70 0.91
C GLU A 171 -37.28 46.09 1.38
N ILE A 172 -37.57 47.12 0.59
CA ILE A 172 -38.52 48.23 0.86
C ILE A 172 -38.57 49.11 -0.40
#